data_AF-A0A355BZK2-F1
#
_entry.id   AF-A0A355BZK2-F1
#
_cell.length_a   1.000
_cell.length_b   1.000
_cell.length_c   1.000
_cell.angle_alpha   90.00
_cell.angle_beta   90.00
_cell.angle_gamma   90.00
#
_symmetry.space_group_name_H-M   'P 1'
#
loop_
_entity.id
_entity.type
_entity.pdbx_description
1 polymer ?
#
loop_
_entity_poly.entity_id
_entity_poly.type
_entity_poly.pdbx_seq_one_letter_code
_entity_poly.pdbx_strand_id
1 'polypeptide(L)' 'MKLLLDARAVYWFVTGQERLSPRAKKAIADPDNGALVSAASAYEIA' A
#
# COMPACT_ATOMS: atom_id res chain seq x y z
N MET A 1 12.13 5.21 3.81
CA MET A 1 11.23 5.68 4.91
C MET A 1 10.30 4.56 5.38
N LYS A 2 9.51 4.72 6.45
CA LYS A 2 8.47 3.74 6.81
C LYS A 2 7.08 4.22 6.38
N LEU A 3 6.35 3.40 5.63
CA LEU A 3 5.00 3.68 5.14
C LEU A 3 4.05 2.66 5.75
N LEU A 4 3.09 3.12 6.54
CA LEU A 4 2.00 2.26 7.00
C LEU A 4 0.85 2.37 5.99
N LEU A 5 0.50 1.25 5.36
CA LEU A 5 -0.54 1.19 4.35
C LEU A 5 -1.87 0.81 4.99
N ASP A 6 -2.92 1.58 4.67
CA ASP A 6 -4.30 1.18 4.98
C ASP A 6 -4.80 0.12 4.01
N ALA A 7 -5.90 -0.57 4.35
CA ALA A 7 -6.43 -1.66 3.56
C ALA A 7 -6.75 -1.26 2.10
N ARG A 8 -7.24 -0.03 1.86
CA ARG A 8 -7.54 0.43 0.49
C ARG A 8 -6.28 0.75 -0.29
N ALA A 9 -5.26 1.33 0.35
CA ALA A 9 -3.97 1.54 -0.29
C ALA A 9 -3.33 0.21 -0.73
N VAL A 10 -3.38 -0.82 0.11
CA VAL A 10 -2.92 -2.17 -0.24
C VAL A 10 -3.74 -2.70 -1.42
N TYR A 11 -5.07 -2.74 -1.31
CA TYR A 11 -5.96 -3.25 -2.35
C TYR A 11 -5.74 -2.55 -3.70
N TRP A 12 -5.67 -1.22 -3.73
CA TRP A 12 -5.44 -0.47 -4.97
C TRP A 12 -4.05 -0.67 -5.55
N PHE A 13 -3.03 -0.84 -4.71
CA PHE A 13 -1.67 -1.10 -5.17
C PHE A 13 -1.58 -2.47 -5.86
N VAL A 14 -2.08 -3.52 -5.21
CA VAL A 14 -2.01 -4.89 -5.74
C VAL A 14 -2.92 -5.11 -6.96
N THR A 15 -4.06 -4.39 -7.04
CA THR A 15 -4.97 -4.47 -8.20
C THR A 15 -4.68 -3.44 -9.29
N GLY A 16 -3.66 -2.57 -9.11
CA GLY A 16 -3.25 -1.59 -10.11
C GLY A 16 -4.22 -0.41 -10.33
N GLN A 17 -5.18 -0.19 -9.42
CA GLN A 17 -6.25 0.80 -9.55
C GLN A 17 -5.72 2.23 -9.79
N GLU A 18 -6.41 3.00 -10.64
CA GLU A 18 -6.06 4.40 -10.97
C GLU A 18 -6.27 5.35 -9.79
N ARG A 19 -7.11 4.96 -8.82
CA ARG A 19 -7.40 5.73 -7.61
C ARG A 19 -6.20 5.90 -6.68
N LEU A 20 -5.17 5.07 -6.81
CA LEU A 20 -3.92 5.24 -6.07
C LEU A 20 -3.03 6.26 -6.77
N SER A 21 -2.73 7.36 -6.08
CA SER A 21 -1.97 8.46 -6.67
C SER A 21 -0.59 7.99 -7.18
N PRO A 22 -0.06 8.60 -8.26
CA PRO A 22 1.26 8.25 -8.78
C PRO A 22 2.39 8.38 -7.75
N ARG A 23 2.28 9.34 -6.83
CA ARG A 23 3.24 9.52 -5.73
C ARG A 23 3.19 8.35 -4.75
N ALA A 24 1.99 7.90 -4.36
CA ALA A 24 1.83 6.76 -3.47
C ALA A 24 2.34 5.47 -4.14
N LYS A 25 2.00 5.24 -5.42
CA LYS A 25 2.52 4.11 -6.21
C LYS A 25 4.05 4.07 -6.20
N LYS A 26 4.70 5.20 -6.49
CA LYS A 26 6.17 5.31 -6.46
C LYS A 26 6.74 5.06 -5.07
N ALA A 27 6.15 5.64 -4.02
CA ALA A 27 6.64 5.47 -2.65
C ALA A 27 6.52 4.02 -2.15
N ILE A 28 5.43 3.32 -2.50
CA ILE A 28 5.22 1.91 -2.13
C ILE A 28 6.15 0.97 -2.92
N ALA A 29 6.40 1.26 -4.20
CA ALA A 29 7.25 0.43 -5.06
C ALA A 29 8.77 0.66 -4.86
N ASP A 30 9.14 1.71 -4.12
CA ASP A 30 10.52 2.06 -3.84
C ASP A 30 11.11 1.14 -2.75
N PRO A 31 12.15 0.34 -3.06
CA PRO A 31 12.73 -0.62 -2.13
C PRO A 31 13.44 0.03 -0.93
N ASP A 32 13.80 1.31 -1.01
CA ASP A 32 14.36 2.07 0.12
C ASP A 32 13.27 2.47 1.15
N ASN A 33 11.99 2.18 0.83
CA ASN A 33 10.86 2.33 1.74
C ASN A 33 10.42 0.99 2.32
N GLY A 34 10.28 0.94 3.64
CA GLY A 34 9.61 -0.15 4.32
C GLY A 34 8.10 0.05 4.26
N ALA A 35 7.44 -0.69 3.36
CA ALA A 35 5.98 -0.78 3.30
C ALA A 35 5.48 -1.77 4.36
N LEU A 36 4.73 -1.27 5.34
CA LEU A 36 4.18 -2.03 6.45
C LEU A 36 2.66 -2.15 6.28
N VAL A 37 2.12 -3.33 6.55
CA VAL A 37 0.68 -3.60 6.57
C VAL A 37 0.34 -4.12 7.96
N SER A 38 -0.73 -3.59 8.56
CA SER A 38 -1.20 -4.08 9.86
C SER A 38 -1.89 -5.44 9.71
N ALA A 39 -1.85 -6.28 10.74
CA ALA A 39 -2.58 -7.54 10.74
C ALA A 39 -4.10 -7.34 10.57
N ALA A 40 -4.65 -6.25 11.12
CA ALA A 40 -6.06 -5.89 10.95
C ALA A 40 -6.37 -5.60 9.47
N SER A 41 -5.56 -4.80 8.80
CA SER A 41 -5.74 -4.50 7.37
C SER A 41 -5.53 -5.71 6.48
N ALA A 42 -4.66 -6.65 6.87
CA ALA A 42 -4.56 -7.94 6.19
C ALA A 42 -5.85 -8.77 6.33
N TYR A 43 -6.47 -8.77 7.52
CA TYR A 43 -7.75 -9.44 7.76
C TYR A 43 -8.92 -8.79 6.98
N GLU A 44 -8.93 -7.46 6.83
CA GLU A 44 -9.96 -6.76 6.06
C GLU A 44 -9.95 -7.09 4.55
N ILE A 45 -8.83 -7.60 4.03
CA ILE A 45 -8.63 -7.90 2.61
C ILE A 45 -8.79 -9.41 2.29
N ALA A 46 -8.56 -10.28 3.28
CA ALA A 46 -8.66 -11.73 3.16
C ALA A 46 -10.11 -12.20 2.97
#